data_AF-A0A4U5ZMF0-F1
#
_entry.id   AF-A0A4U5ZMF0-F1
#
_cell.length_a   1.000
_cell.length_b   1.000
_cell.length_c   1.000
_cell.angle_alpha   90.00
_cell.angle_beta   90.00
_cell.angle_gamma   90.00
#
_symmetry.space_group_name_H-M   'P 1'
#
loop_
_entity.id
_entity.type
_entity.pdbx_description
1 polymer ?
#
loop_
_entity_poly.entity_id
_entity_poly.type
_entity_poly.pdbx_seq_one_letter_code
_entity_poly.pdbx_strand_id
1 'polypeptide(L)' 'MTKLLDKAIEAAKALPPEMQDDIARVVLTLAGNDEPVYELTPEEEASFAKSRAQAARREFATEEQVEAVWTKYRS' A
#
# COMPACT_ATOMS: atom_id res chain seq x y z
N MET A 1 -25.59 -14.54 10.36
CA MET A 1 -24.38 -14.94 9.61
C MET A 1 -24.41 -16.46 9.39
N THR A 2 -23.59 -17.01 8.49
CA THR A 2 -23.46 -18.46 8.39
C THR A 2 -22.69 -18.99 9.60
N LYS A 3 -22.98 -20.22 10.04
CA LYS A 3 -22.27 -20.84 11.18
C LYS A 3 -20.76 -20.90 10.98
N LEU A 4 -20.30 -20.95 9.73
CA LEU A 4 -18.88 -20.94 9.40
C LEU A 4 -18.28 -19.54 9.57
N LEU A 5 -18.97 -18.50 9.08
CA LEU A 5 -18.53 -17.12 9.20
C LEU A 5 -18.52 -16.65 10.66
N ASP A 6 -19.48 -17.08 11.49
CA ASP A 6 -19.49 -16.79 12.93
C ASP A 6 -18.23 -17.33 13.62
N LYS A 7 -17.87 -18.60 13.35
CA LYS A 7 -16.64 -19.20 13.89
C LYS A 7 -15.38 -18.48 13.42
N ALA A 8 -15.35 -18.05 12.16
CA ALA A 8 -14.21 -17.33 11.61
C ALA A 8 -14.01 -15.97 12.30
N ILE A 9 -15.10 -15.22 12.55
CA ILE A 9 -15.03 -13.95 13.29
C ILE A 9 -14.59 -14.17 14.73
N GLU A 10 -15.13 -15.17 15.43
CA GLU A 10 -14.70 -15.46 16.81
C GLU A 10 -13.22 -15.86 16.88
N ALA A 11 -12.71 -16.62 15.91
CA ALA A 11 -11.28 -16.91 15.81
C ALA A 11 -10.44 -15.65 15.53
N ALA A 12 -10.91 -14.78 14.64
CA ALA A 12 -10.21 -13.55 14.27
C ALA A 12 -10.07 -12.59 15.48
N LYS A 13 -11.07 -12.48 16.35
CA LYS A 13 -11.03 -11.64 17.58
C LYS A 13 -9.87 -11.97 18.52
N ALA A 14 -9.35 -13.19 18.49
CA ALA A 14 -8.24 -13.62 19.34
C ALA A 14 -6.84 -13.31 18.75
N LEU A 15 -6.78 -12.81 17.51
CA LEU A 15 -5.52 -12.47 16.85
C LEU A 15 -4.98 -11.11 17.32
N PRO A 16 -3.68 -10.83 17.09
CA PRO A 16 -3.13 -9.48 17.25
C PRO A 16 -3.87 -8.45 16.38
N PRO A 17 -3.98 -7.17 16.80
CA PRO A 17 -4.72 -6.14 16.05
C PRO A 17 -4.34 -6.01 14.58
N GLU A 18 -3.04 -6.04 14.25
CA GLU A 18 -2.55 -5.98 12.87
C GLU A 18 -3.11 -7.11 11.99
N MET A 19 -3.15 -8.34 12.52
CA MET A 19 -3.72 -9.48 11.80
C MET A 19 -5.25 -9.40 11.69
N GLN A 20 -5.91 -8.78 12.66
CA GLN A 20 -7.36 -8.53 12.57
C GLN A 20 -7.67 -7.57 11.41
N ASP A 21 -6.89 -6.49 11.29
CA ASP A 21 -7.04 -5.50 10.23
C ASP A 21 -6.76 -6.10 8.84
N ASP A 22 -5.76 -6.98 8.72
CA ASP A 22 -5.46 -7.67 7.48
C ASP A 22 -6.62 -8.59 7.02
N ILE A 23 -7.21 -9.35 7.96
CA ILE A 23 -8.39 -10.18 7.68
C ILE A 23 -9.58 -9.29 7.31
N ALA A 24 -9.79 -8.18 8.04
CA ALA A 24 -10.86 -7.24 7.77
C ALA A 24 -10.74 -6.67 6.34
N ARG A 25 -9.53 -6.29 5.91
CA ARG A 25 -9.27 -5.79 4.56
C ARG A 25 -9.66 -6.81 3.49
N VAL A 26 -9.26 -8.07 3.64
CA VAL A 26 -9.65 -9.14 2.70
C VAL A 26 -11.17 -9.33 2.64
N VAL A 27 -11.85 -9.33 3.79
CA VAL A 27 -13.31 -9.46 3.85
C VAL A 27 -14.02 -8.27 3.20
N LEU A 28 -13.54 -7.05 3.44
CA LEU A 28 -14.07 -5.84 2.85
C LEU A 28 -13.89 -5.82 1.32
N THR A 29 -12.72 -6.22 0.81
CA THR A 29 -12.49 -6.40 -0.63
C THR A 29 -13.44 -7.43 -1.24
N LEU A 30 -13.61 -8.59 -0.61
CA LEU A 30 -14.56 -9.62 -1.08
C LEU A 30 -16.02 -9.14 -1.05
N ALA A 31 -16.35 -8.24 -0.13
CA ALA A 31 -17.68 -7.67 0.00
C ALA A 31 -17.92 -6.46 -0.94
N GLY A 32 -16.92 -6.02 -1.70
CA GLY A 32 -16.98 -4.82 -2.52
C GLY A 32 -17.11 -3.52 -1.71
N ASN A 33 -16.65 -3.55 -0.45
CA ASN A 33 -16.59 -2.40 0.45
C ASN A 33 -15.12 -1.97 0.68
N ASP A 34 -14.26 -2.14 -0.31
CA ASP A 34 -12.94 -1.54 -0.23
C ASP A 34 -13.05 -0.01 -0.22
N GLU A 35 -12.08 0.65 0.42
CA GLU A 35 -11.83 2.04 0.04
C GLU A 35 -11.48 2.02 -1.45
N PRO A 36 -12.07 2.91 -2.27
CA PRO A 36 -11.79 2.90 -3.70
C PRO A 36 -10.29 3.06 -3.89
N VAL A 37 -9.66 2.04 -4.48
CA VAL A 37 -8.27 2.14 -4.92
C VAL A 37 -8.21 3.34 -5.86
N TYR A 38 -7.31 4.27 -5.60
CA TYR A 38 -7.14 5.42 -6.47
C TYR A 38 -6.76 4.93 -7.87
N GLU A 39 -7.68 5.10 -8.82
CA GLU A 39 -7.41 4.83 -10.23
C GLU A 39 -6.61 5.99 -10.81
N LEU A 40 -5.35 5.71 -11.15
CA LEU A 40 -4.49 6.67 -11.83
C LEU A 40 -5.14 7.09 -13.15
N THR A 41 -5.11 8.38 -13.44
CA THR A 41 -5.42 8.86 -14.80
C THR A 41 -4.38 8.33 -15.80
N PRO A 42 -4.71 8.24 -17.10
CA PRO A 42 -3.74 7.83 -18.12
C PRO A 42 -2.47 8.70 -18.13
N GLU A 43 -2.60 9.99 -17.79
CA GLU A 43 -1.47 10.91 -17.68
C GLU A 43 -0.56 10.56 -16.50
N GLU A 44 -1.13 10.29 -15.33
CA GLU A 44 -0.38 9.88 -14.14
C GLU A 44 0.30 8.52 -14.36
N GLU A 45 -0.38 7.56 -14.95
CA GLU A 45 0.21 6.26 -15.28
C GLU A 45 1.37 6.38 -16.26
N ALA A 46 1.23 7.25 -17.28
CA ALA A 46 2.26 7.55 -18.25
C ALA A 46 3.47 8.26 -17.61
N SER A 47 3.24 9.12 -16.60
CA SER A 47 4.32 9.84 -15.90
C SER A 47 5.35 8.87 -15.27
N PHE A 48 4.90 7.69 -14.84
CA PHE A 48 5.78 6.67 -14.27
C PHE A 48 6.68 5.97 -15.29
N ALA A 49 6.42 6.07 -16.60
CA ALA A 49 7.24 5.42 -17.62
C ALA A 49 8.71 5.85 -17.54
N LYS A 50 8.94 7.16 -17.31
CA LYS A 50 10.28 7.72 -17.15
C LYS A 50 10.96 7.17 -15.89
N SER A 51 10.28 7.21 -14.75
CA SER A 51 10.82 6.73 -13.47
C SER A 51 11.15 5.24 -13.51
N ARG A 52 10.30 4.41 -14.12
CA ARG A 52 10.55 2.97 -14.31
C ARG A 52 11.77 2.71 -15.19
N ALA A 53 11.94 3.47 -16.26
CA ALA A 53 13.11 3.35 -17.13
C ALA A 53 14.42 3.73 -16.41
N GLN A 54 14.39 4.77 -15.57
CA GLN A 54 15.53 5.17 -14.71
C GLN A 54 15.86 4.07 -13.69
N ALA A 55 14.85 3.52 -13.02
CA ALA A 55 15.01 2.43 -12.06
C ALA A 55 15.63 1.18 -12.69
N ALA A 56 15.19 0.79 -13.90
CA ALA A 56 15.77 -0.33 -14.64
C ALA A 56 17.27 -0.13 -14.95
N ARG A 57 17.70 1.12 -15.14
CA ARG A 57 19.11 1.50 -15.34
C ARG A 57 19.88 1.76 -14.03
N ARG A 58 19.22 1.60 -12.87
CA ARG A 58 19.75 1.97 -11.54
C ARG A 58 20.18 3.44 -11.43
N GLU A 59 19.50 4.33 -12.16
CA GLU A 59 19.70 5.78 -12.09
C GLU A 59 18.98 6.36 -10.86
N PHE A 60 19.41 5.94 -9.67
CA PHE A 60 18.96 6.49 -8.40
C PHE A 60 19.92 7.58 -7.93
N ALA A 61 19.42 8.50 -7.10
CA ALA A 61 20.27 9.44 -6.41
C ALA A 61 21.25 8.70 -5.48
N THR A 62 22.48 9.19 -5.36
CA THR A 62 23.44 8.66 -4.39
C THR A 62 23.08 9.07 -2.97
N GLU A 63 23.68 8.41 -1.98
CA GLU A 63 23.47 8.74 -0.57
C GLU A 63 23.81 10.21 -0.26
N GLU A 64 24.90 10.72 -0.85
CA GLU A 64 25.32 12.12 -0.67
C GLU A 64 24.32 13.10 -1.27
N GLN A 65 23.72 12.76 -2.42
CA GLN A 65 22.69 13.59 -3.06
C GLN A 65 21.41 13.61 -2.21
N VAL A 66 21.02 12.49 -1.61
CA VAL A 66 19.87 12.40 -0.72
C VAL A 66 20.10 13.20 0.56
N GLU A 67 21.26 13.08 1.20
CA GLU A 67 21.58 13.84 2.43
C GLU A 67 21.64 15.35 2.17
N ALA A 68 22.14 15.77 1.01
CA ALA A 68 22.14 17.18 0.61
C ALA A 68 20.71 17.75 0.51
N VAL A 69 19.76 16.97 -0.03
CA VAL A 69 18.34 17.35 -0.07
C VAL A 69 17.76 17.42 1.33
N TRP A 70 17.96 16.39 2.17
CA TRP A 70 17.43 16.39 3.54
C TRP A 70 17.97 17.54 4.38
N THR A 71 19.27 17.82 4.29
CA THR A 71 19.91 18.95 4.98
C THR A 71 19.27 20.29 4.59
N LYS A 72 18.93 20.47 3.31
CA LYS A 72 18.27 21.69 2.82
C LYS A 72 16.91 21.95 3.46
N TYR A 73 16.18 20.92 3.87
CA TYR A 73 14.80 21.03 4.38
C TYR A 73 14.65 20.66 5.87
N ARG A 74 15.76 20.43 6.61
CA ARG A 74 15.77 20.07 8.04
C ARG A 74 15.63 21.29 8.98
N SER A 75 15.06 22.41 8.50
CA SER A 75 14.86 23.65 9.29
C SER A 75 13.43 23.80 9.77
#